data_AF-A0A5C5RI77-F1
#
_entry.id   AF-A0A5C5RI77-F1
#
_cell.length_a   1.000
_cell.length_b   1.000
_cell.length_c   1.000
_cell.angle_alpha   90.00
_cell.angle_beta   90.00
_cell.angle_gamma   90.00
#
_symmetry.space_group_name_H-M   'P 1'
#
loop_
_entity.id
_entity.type
_entity.pdbx_description
1 polymer ?
#
loop_
_entity_poly.entity_id
_entity_poly.type
_entity_poly.pdbx_seq_one_letter_code
_entity_poly.pdbx_strand_id
1 'polypeptide(L)' 'MTERRDHCRELIPLIAIRPEHLDVLAAQLGISEITTATALGWLRMRNLVVHTDFGYIATPAGIAWHQNEGLTR' A
#
# COMPACT_ATOMS: atom_id res chain seq x y z
N MET A 1 9.75 -18.19 -13.92
CA MET A 1 9.80 -16.73 -14.03
C MET A 1 9.33 -16.19 -12.68
N THR A 2 10.21 -15.58 -11.89
CA THR A 2 9.85 -15.12 -10.54
C THR A 2 8.88 -13.95 -10.68
N GLU A 3 7.61 -14.15 -10.32
CA GLU A 3 6.64 -13.07 -10.26
C GLU A 3 7.16 -12.01 -9.29
N ARG A 4 7.54 -10.85 -9.82
CA ARG A 4 7.99 -9.73 -8.99
C ARG A 4 6.78 -9.21 -8.23
N ARG A 5 6.69 -9.51 -6.93
CA ARG A 5 5.64 -8.99 -6.04
C ARG A 5 5.64 -7.45 -6.09
N ASP A 6 4.48 -6.87 -6.36
CA ASP A 6 4.29 -5.42 -6.30
C ASP A 6 3.77 -5.03 -4.91
N HIS A 7 4.70 -4.70 -4.01
CA HIS A 7 4.36 -4.32 -2.64
C HIS A 7 3.47 -3.07 -2.56
N CYS A 8 3.55 -2.15 -3.53
CA CYS A 8 2.65 -1.00 -3.57
C CYS A 8 1.21 -1.45 -3.76
N ARG A 9 0.99 -2.46 -4.61
CA ARG A 9 -0.35 -3.04 -4.84
C ARG A 9 -0.84 -3.84 -3.65
N GLU A 10 0.03 -4.62 -3.02
CA GLU A 10 -0.29 -5.43 -1.85
C GLU A 10 -0.70 -4.58 -0.63
N LEU A 11 -0.15 -3.37 -0.50
CA LEU A 11 -0.45 -2.47 0.63
C LEU A 11 -1.85 -1.86 0.58
N ILE A 12 -2.35 -1.44 -0.59
CA ILE A 12 -3.63 -0.73 -0.72
C ILE A 12 -4.82 -1.47 -0.05
N PRO A 13 -5.07 -2.77 -0.29
CA PRO A 13 -6.20 -3.44 0.34
C PRO A 13 -6.10 -3.52 1.87
N LEU A 14 -4.88 -3.54 2.43
CA LEU A 14 -4.67 -3.59 3.89
C LEU A 14 -5.07 -2.29 4.58
N ILE A 15 -5.03 -1.18 3.85
CA ILE A 15 -5.32 0.18 4.35
C ILE A 15 -6.50 0.84 3.63
N ALA A 16 -7.34 0.05 2.96
CA ALA A 16 -8.48 0.56 2.20
C ALA A 16 -9.65 1.01 3.08
N ILE A 17 -9.80 0.40 4.26
CA ILE A 17 -10.97 0.58 5.14
C ILE A 17 -10.61 1.35 6.42
N ARG A 18 -9.39 1.15 6.94
CA ARG A 18 -8.92 1.73 8.19
C ARG A 18 -7.42 2.03 8.10
N PRO A 19 -6.91 2.99 8.89
CA PRO A 19 -5.49 3.24 8.94
C PRO A 19 -4.75 2.07 9.64
N GLU A 20 -3.49 1.84 9.26
CA GLU A 20 -2.65 0.80 9.83
C GLU A 20 -1.19 1.28 9.96
N HIS A 21 -0.49 0.79 10.99
CA HIS A 21 0.89 1.19 11.27
C HIS A 21 1.91 0.44 10.41
N LEU A 22 3.09 1.06 10.23
CA LEU A 22 4.17 0.56 9.37
C LEU A 22 4.60 -0.87 9.73
N ASP A 23 4.83 -1.10 11.02
CA ASP A 23 5.27 -2.37 11.60
C ASP A 23 4.24 -3.48 11.36
N VAL A 24 2.95 -3.16 11.57
CA VAL A 24 1.85 -4.09 11.32
C VAL A 24 1.76 -4.44 9.83
N LEU A 25 1.87 -3.46 8.94
CA LEU A 25 1.85 -3.69 7.48
C LEU A 25 3.05 -4.53 7.01
N ALA A 26 4.24 -4.27 7.55
CA ALA A 26 5.43 -5.06 7.28
C ALA A 26 5.27 -6.52 7.73
N ALA A 27 4.73 -6.73 8.92
CA ALA A 27 4.45 -8.05 9.47
C ALA A 27 3.40 -8.82 8.64
N GLN A 28 2.32 -8.16 8.23
CA GLN A 28 1.25 -8.79 7.42
C GLN A 28 1.76 -9.22 6.03
N LEU A 29 2.65 -8.45 5.41
CA LEU A 29 3.20 -8.77 4.09
C LEU A 29 4.43 -9.70 4.13
N GLY A 30 4.99 -9.93 5.33
CA GLY A 30 6.20 -10.73 5.52
C GLY A 30 7.44 -10.08 4.89
N ILE A 31 7.52 -8.75 4.90
CA ILE A 31 8.62 -7.97 4.33
C ILE A 31 9.21 -7.02 5.39
N SER A 32 10.40 -6.47 5.12
CA SER A 32 11.05 -5.54 6.06
C SER A 32 10.31 -4.19 6.12
N GLU A 33 10.36 -3.54 7.28
CA GLU A 33 9.83 -2.18 7.46
C GLU A 33 10.42 -1.17 6.48
N ILE A 34 11.69 -1.34 6.08
CA ILE A 34 12.34 -0.48 5.07
C ILE A 34 11.65 -0.62 3.71
N THR A 35 11.37 -1.86 3.28
CA THR A 35 10.66 -2.12 2.02
C THR A 35 9.23 -1.57 2.08
N THR A 36 8.53 -1.79 3.18
CA THR A 36 7.19 -1.26 3.43
C THR A 36 7.17 0.26 3.39
N ALA A 37 8.10 0.92 4.09
CA ALA A 37 8.22 2.38 4.13
C ALA A 37 8.53 2.96 2.75
N THR A 38 9.38 2.28 1.97
CA THR A 38 9.71 2.68 0.61
C THR A 38 8.48 2.62 -0.31
N ALA A 39 7.70 1.54 -0.24
CA ALA A 39 6.47 1.39 -1.01
C ALA A 39 5.41 2.42 -0.60
N LEU A 40 5.18 2.63 0.71
CA LEU A 40 4.27 3.66 1.22
C LEU A 40 4.71 5.08 0.83
N GLY A 41 6.02 5.35 0.84
CA GLY A 41 6.57 6.62 0.38
C GLY A 41 6.25 6.88 -1.10
N TRP A 42 6.41 5.87 -1.95
CA TRP A 42 6.04 5.96 -3.37
C TRP A 42 4.54 6.20 -3.58
N LEU A 43 3.68 5.48 -2.83
CA LEU A 43 2.23 5.67 -2.88
C LEU A 43 1.83 7.08 -2.42
N ARG A 44 2.47 7.59 -1.37
CA ARG A 44 2.21 8.93 -0.82
C ARG A 44 2.62 10.04 -1.79
N MET A 45 3.77 9.93 -2.47
CA MET A 45 4.18 10.90 -3.49
C MET A 45 3.17 11.03 -4.63
N ARG A 46 2.34 10.01 -4.86
CA ARG A 46 1.31 9.96 -5.91
C ARG A 46 -0.10 10.25 -5.38
N ASN A 47 -0.22 10.70 -4.12
CA ASN A 47 -1.49 10.92 -3.43
C ASN A 47 -2.40 9.68 -3.36
N LEU A 48 -1.83 8.47 -3.42
CA LEU A 48 -2.57 7.21 -3.34
C LEU A 48 -2.79 6.76 -1.88
N VAL A 49 -1.93 7.22 -0.97
CA VAL A 49 -1.99 6.95 0.47
C VAL A 49 -1.67 8.23 1.22
N VAL A 50 -2.29 8.41 2.38
CA VAL A 50 -1.95 9.48 3.34
C VAL A 50 -1.51 8.87 4.67
N HIS A 51 -0.67 9.61 5.39
CA HIS A 51 -0.27 9.27 6.75
C HIS A 51 -1.02 10.18 7.72
N THR A 52 -1.65 9.56 8.71
CA THR A 52 -2.43 10.21 9.78
C THR A 52 -1.80 9.88 11.13
N ASP A 53 -2.33 10.44 12.21
CA ASP A 53 -1.90 10.10 13.57
C ASP A 53 -2.17 8.62 13.92
N PHE A 54 -3.06 7.95 13.20
CA PHE A 54 -3.44 6.55 13.39
C PHE A 54 -2.75 5.59 12.40
N GLY A 55 -1.80 6.09 11.59
CA GLY A 55 -1.10 5.29 10.57
C GLY A 55 -1.49 5.65 9.13
N TYR A 56 -1.21 4.73 8.21
CA TYR A 56 -1.39 4.92 6.76
C TYR A 56 -2.78 4.48 6.32
N ILE A 57 -3.45 5.28 5.48
CA ILE A 57 -4.75 4.96 4.88
C ILE A 57 -4.77 5.28 3.38
N ALA A 58 -5.39 4.40 2.58
CA ALA A 58 -5.57 4.63 1.16
C ALA A 58 -6.51 5.80 0.90
N THR A 59 -6.18 6.60 -0.12
CA THR A 59 -7.10 7.62 -0.63
C THR A 59 -8.09 6.99 -1.61
N PRO A 60 -9.21 7.67 -1.95
CA PRO A 60 -10.06 7.22 -3.06
C PRO A 60 -9.29 6.99 -4.36
N ALA A 61 -8.27 7.82 -4.64
CA ALA A 61 -7.40 7.65 -5.80
C ALA A 61 -6.53 6.38 -5.69
N GLY A 62 -6.03 6.05 -4.50
CA GLY A 62 -5.30 4.79 -4.23
C GLY A 62 -6.16 3.55 -4.47
N ILE A 63 -7.40 3.59 -4.00
CA ILE A 63 -8.38 2.50 -4.19
C ILE A 63 -8.70 2.33 -5.67
N ALA A 64 -9.01 3.42 -6.39
CA ALA A 64 -9.29 3.38 -7.81
C ALA A 64 -8.08 2.91 -8.63
N TRP A 65 -6.87 3.36 -8.27
CA TRP A 65 -5.64 2.89 -8.88
C TRP A 65 -5.51 1.37 -8.72
N HIS A 66 -5.71 0.82 -7.52
CA HIS A 66 -5.70 -0.62 -7.24
C HIS A 66 -6.68 -1.41 -8.11
N GLN A 67 -7.91 -0.92 -8.25
CA GLN A 67 -8.98 -1.56 -9.02
C GLN A 67 -8.70 -1.56 -10.54
N ASN A 68 -8.10 -0.50 -11.08
CA ASN A 68 -7.86 -0.37 -12.53
C ASN A 68 -6.90 -1.41 -13.10
N GLU A 69 -6.02 -2.02 -12.30
CA GLU A 69 -5.13 -3.08 -12.81
C GLU A 69 -5.84 -4.42 -13.02
N GLY A 70 -6.96 -4.64 -12.31
CA GLY A 70 -7.81 -5.81 -12.47
C GLY A 70 -8.67 -5.78 -13.74
N LEU A 71 -8.76 -4.64 -14.43
CA LEU A 71 -9.52 -4.45 -15.68
C LEU A 71 -8.66 -4.61 -16.94
N THR A 72 -7.32 -4.67 -16.79
CA THR A 72 -6.35 -4.82 -17.89
C THR A 72 -5.73 -6.22 -18.00
N ARG A 73 -6.33 -7.22 -17.35
CA ARG A 73 -5.92 -8.63 -17.45
C ARG A 73 -7.05 -9.50 -18.00
#